data_AF-A0A7V6HAK8-F1
#
_entry.id   AF-A0A7V6HAK8-F1
#
_cell.length_a   1.000
_cell.length_b   1.000
_cell.length_c   1.000
_cell.angle_alpha   90.00
_cell.angle_beta   90.00
_cell.angle_gamma   90.00
#
_symmetry.space_group_name_H-M   'P 1'
#
loop_
_entity.id
_entity.type
_entity.pdbx_description
1 polymer ?
#
loop_
_entity_poly.entity_id
_entity_poly.type
_entity_poly.pdbx_seq_one_letter_code
_entity_poly.pdbx_strand_id
1 'polypeptide(L)'
;PAGTQSVLVSLANTFIQVAINGFGAKAVAGVAVANRVDGFIFVVMNAIGLSVMTFTGQNIGAGKPDRVRRGLYTGVAMVVGMALALGWLVLGFAPSIVSLFNDDPYVSAYTIRMMRFILPFYFLFGVNDVIGGFLRGRGKSLVPMIVSLVFMTGFRLLWIWLVTPVWSSIDVVFMAYPISWVLTFVVLFVYLLKTYGLRSDRQEEKTLDPL
;
A
#
# COMPACT_ATOMS: atom_id res chain seq x y z
N PRO A 1 12.97 -11.83 -12.27
CA PRO A 1 12.13 -10.65 -11.96
C PRO A 1 11.75 -10.53 -10.48
N ALA A 2 11.14 -11.56 -9.88
CA ALA A 2 10.70 -11.52 -8.47
C ALA A 2 11.87 -11.35 -7.48
N GLY A 3 12.99 -12.05 -7.67
CA GLY A 3 14.17 -11.91 -6.80
C GLY A 3 14.76 -10.49 -6.79
N THR A 4 14.81 -9.83 -7.96
CA THR A 4 15.31 -8.44 -8.09
C THR A 4 14.41 -7.45 -7.35
N GLN A 5 13.09 -7.65 -7.44
CA GLN A 5 12.12 -6.85 -6.69
C GLN A 5 12.31 -7.00 -5.18
N SER A 6 12.47 -8.24 -4.68
CA SER A 6 12.66 -8.50 -3.26
C SER A 6 13.93 -7.85 -2.72
N VAL A 7 15.05 -7.93 -3.44
CA VAL A 7 16.31 -7.28 -3.04
C VAL A 7 16.13 -5.77 -2.90
N LEU A 8 15.50 -5.13 -3.89
CA LEU A 8 15.31 -3.68 -3.87
C LEU A 8 14.37 -3.24 -2.73
N VAL A 9 13.28 -3.98 -2.49
CA VAL A 9 12.38 -3.73 -1.35
C VAL A 9 13.13 -3.87 -0.01
N SER A 10 13.92 -4.93 0.15
CA SER A 10 14.74 -5.11 1.36
C SER A 10 15.74 -3.98 1.55
N LEU A 11 16.38 -3.50 0.48
CA LEU A 11 17.27 -2.33 0.55
C LEU A 11 16.51 -1.08 1.01
N ALA A 12 15.34 -0.76 0.45
CA ALA A 12 14.56 0.39 0.91
C ALA A 12 14.21 0.32 2.40
N ASN A 13 13.78 -0.85 2.88
CA ASN A 13 13.49 -1.04 4.29
C ASN A 13 14.74 -0.84 5.17
N THR A 14 15.91 -1.29 4.72
CA THR A 14 17.18 -1.05 5.42
C THR A 14 17.51 0.44 5.50
N PHE A 15 17.38 1.19 4.41
CA PHE A 15 17.68 2.63 4.42
C PHE A 15 16.69 3.44 5.30
N ILE A 16 15.40 3.09 5.26
CA ILE A 16 14.42 3.65 6.20
C ILE A 16 14.84 3.35 7.64
N GLN A 17 15.23 2.11 7.92
CA GLN A 17 15.67 1.72 9.26
C GLN A 17 16.94 2.45 9.69
N VAL A 18 17.91 2.66 8.80
CA VAL A 18 19.12 3.45 9.08
C VAL A 18 18.77 4.90 9.45
N ALA A 19 17.83 5.53 8.72
CA ALA A 19 17.36 6.86 9.06
C ALA A 19 16.70 6.89 10.45
N ILE A 20 15.90 5.87 10.79
CA ILE A 20 15.24 5.75 12.09
C ILE A 20 16.25 5.54 13.23
N ASN A 21 17.32 4.77 12.99
CA ASN A 21 18.37 4.53 13.99
C ASN A 21 19.04 5.83 14.45
N GLY A 22 19.09 6.86 13.60
CA GLY A 22 19.59 8.19 13.95
C GLY A 22 18.78 8.91 15.04
N PHE A 23 17.55 8.48 15.32
CA PHE A 23 16.67 9.07 16.35
C PHE A 23 16.73 8.33 17.69
N GLY A 24 17.63 7.34 17.83
CA GLY A 24 17.92 6.64 19.07
C GLY A 24 17.03 5.41 19.36
N ALA A 25 17.41 4.66 20.38
CA ALA A 25 16.83 3.33 20.67
C ALA A 25 15.32 3.37 20.96
N LYS A 26 14.80 4.43 21.58
CA LYS A 26 13.36 4.57 21.86
C LYS A 26 12.53 4.76 20.57
N ALA A 27 13.07 5.47 19.58
CA ALA A 27 12.43 5.62 18.27
C ALA A 27 12.39 4.30 17.52
N VAL A 28 13.52 3.56 17.51
CA VAL A 28 13.60 2.22 16.90
C VAL A 28 12.58 1.26 17.54
N ALA A 29 12.50 1.24 18.88
CA ALA A 29 11.52 0.43 19.59
C ALA A 29 10.07 0.84 19.25
N GLY A 30 9.79 2.15 19.17
CA GLY A 30 8.45 2.64 18.85
C GLY A 30 8.01 2.27 17.44
N VAL A 31 8.91 2.38 16.46
CA VAL A 31 8.65 1.90 15.09
C VAL A 31 8.43 0.39 15.05
N ALA A 32 9.20 -0.39 15.82
CA ALA A 32 9.01 -1.83 15.90
C ALA A 32 7.62 -2.20 16.45
N VAL A 33 7.13 -1.49 17.48
CA VAL A 33 5.76 -1.67 17.99
C VAL A 33 4.73 -1.23 16.96
N ALA A 34 4.93 -0.09 16.28
CA ALA A 34 4.04 0.38 15.23
C ALA A 34 3.90 -0.66 14.11
N ASN A 35 5.01 -1.25 13.66
CA ASN A 35 5.02 -2.30 12.63
C ASN A 35 4.28 -3.57 13.08
N ARG A 36 4.32 -3.93 14.37
CA ARG A 36 3.54 -5.07 14.90
C ARG A 36 2.04 -4.82 14.77
N VAL A 37 1.59 -3.63 15.17
CA VAL A 37 0.18 -3.24 15.08
C VAL A 37 -0.25 -3.11 13.60
N ASP A 38 0.59 -2.49 12.78
CA ASP A 38 0.39 -2.37 11.33
C ASP A 38 0.23 -3.75 10.67
N GLY A 39 1.02 -4.74 11.08
CA GLY A 39 0.95 -6.11 10.57
C GLY A 39 -0.46 -6.72 10.62
N PHE A 40 -1.24 -6.44 11.66
CA PHE A 40 -2.63 -6.93 11.75
C PHE A 40 -3.54 -6.30 10.68
N ILE A 41 -3.39 -5.00 10.43
CA ILE A 41 -4.16 -4.29 9.40
C ILE A 41 -3.70 -4.73 8.02
N PHE A 42 -2.39 -4.85 7.82
CA PHE A 42 -1.76 -5.27 6.57
C PHE A 42 -2.29 -6.62 6.08
N VAL A 43 -2.42 -7.62 6.98
CA VAL A 43 -2.93 -8.95 6.61
C VAL A 43 -4.35 -8.87 6.03
N VAL A 44 -5.22 -8.02 6.60
CA VAL A 44 -6.59 -7.83 6.09
C VAL A 44 -6.55 -7.19 4.69
N MET A 45 -5.74 -6.16 4.48
CA MET A 45 -5.60 -5.51 3.18
C MET A 45 -5.10 -6.50 2.12
N ASN A 46 -4.07 -7.27 2.48
CA ASN A 46 -3.45 -8.23 1.58
C ASN A 46 -4.40 -9.37 1.20
N ALA A 47 -5.20 -9.85 2.14
CA ALA A 47 -6.22 -10.86 1.87
C ALA A 47 -7.24 -10.38 0.83
N ILE A 48 -7.67 -9.11 0.89
CA ILE A 48 -8.59 -8.53 -0.10
C ILE A 48 -7.90 -8.43 -1.47
N GLY A 49 -6.66 -7.93 -1.52
CA GLY A 49 -5.88 -7.84 -2.75
C GLY A 49 -5.68 -9.19 -3.46
N LEU A 50 -5.33 -10.24 -2.71
CA LEU A 50 -5.23 -11.62 -3.21
C LEU A 50 -6.58 -12.18 -3.66
N SER A 51 -7.65 -11.89 -2.92
CA SER A 51 -9.00 -12.32 -3.30
C SER A 51 -9.42 -11.71 -4.63
N VAL A 52 -9.16 -10.41 -4.83
CA VAL A 52 -9.43 -9.72 -6.11
C VAL A 52 -8.58 -10.30 -7.24
N MET A 53 -7.32 -10.63 -6.99
CA MET A 53 -6.45 -11.28 -7.98
C MET A 53 -7.04 -12.61 -8.48
N THR A 54 -7.39 -13.50 -7.56
CA THR A 54 -7.96 -14.81 -7.88
C THR A 54 -9.31 -14.66 -8.58
N PHE A 55 -10.20 -13.81 -8.04
CA PHE A 55 -11.52 -13.55 -8.62
C PHE A 55 -11.41 -13.01 -10.05
N THR A 56 -10.48 -12.08 -10.29
CA THR A 56 -10.22 -11.51 -11.62
C THR A 56 -9.76 -12.59 -12.59
N GLY A 57 -8.75 -13.38 -12.22
CA GLY A 57 -8.21 -14.44 -13.08
C GLY A 57 -9.25 -15.50 -13.46
N GLN A 58 -10.06 -15.93 -12.49
CA GLN A 58 -11.13 -16.90 -12.71
C GLN A 58 -12.23 -16.36 -13.64
N ASN A 59 -12.69 -15.12 -13.43
CA ASN A 59 -13.75 -14.55 -14.26
C ASN A 59 -13.27 -14.20 -15.67
N ILE A 60 -11.99 -13.86 -15.86
CA ILE A 60 -11.41 -13.73 -17.20
C ILE A 60 -11.35 -15.07 -17.91
N GLY A 61 -10.85 -16.12 -17.25
CA GLY A 61 -10.81 -17.47 -17.81
C GLY A 61 -12.18 -18.02 -18.16
N ALA A 62 -13.23 -17.59 -17.44
CA ALA A 62 -14.62 -17.95 -17.69
C ALA A 62 -15.35 -17.05 -18.70
N GLY A 63 -14.67 -16.08 -19.34
CA GLY A 63 -15.29 -15.18 -20.33
C GLY A 63 -16.31 -14.20 -19.75
N LYS A 64 -16.17 -13.78 -18.48
CA LYS A 64 -17.14 -12.92 -17.77
C LYS A 64 -16.55 -11.55 -17.40
N PRO A 65 -16.17 -10.68 -18.37
CA PRO A 65 -15.48 -9.41 -18.12
C PRO A 65 -16.28 -8.44 -17.25
N ASP A 66 -17.62 -8.42 -17.34
CA ASP A 66 -18.48 -7.59 -16.49
C ASP A 66 -18.29 -7.87 -15.01
N ARG A 67 -18.16 -9.15 -14.65
CA ARG A 67 -17.94 -9.57 -13.26
C ARG A 67 -16.59 -9.09 -12.78
N VAL A 68 -15.57 -9.09 -13.63
CA VAL A 68 -14.22 -8.59 -13.30
C VAL A 68 -14.29 -7.11 -12.90
N ARG A 69 -15.02 -6.28 -13.67
CA ARG A 69 -15.16 -4.86 -13.37
C ARG A 69 -15.91 -4.62 -12.06
N ARG A 70 -17.02 -5.34 -11.83
CA ARG A 70 -17.75 -5.29 -10.55
C ARG A 70 -16.87 -5.75 -9.38
N GLY A 71 -16.11 -6.83 -9.56
CA GLY A 71 -15.18 -7.34 -8.55
C GLY A 71 -14.12 -6.33 -8.13
N LEU A 72 -13.58 -5.54 -9.07
CA LEU A 72 -12.67 -4.44 -8.75
C LEU A 72 -13.34 -3.37 -7.88
N TYR A 73 -14.54 -2.90 -8.25
CA TYR A 73 -15.25 -1.88 -7.46
C TYR A 73 -15.62 -2.38 -6.07
N THR A 74 -16.10 -3.63 -5.96
CA THR A 74 -16.41 -4.26 -4.68
C THR A 74 -15.14 -4.40 -3.82
N GLY A 75 -14.04 -4.86 -4.41
CA GLY A 75 -12.76 -4.97 -3.70
C GLY A 75 -12.25 -3.62 -3.19
N VAL A 76 -12.36 -2.56 -4.00
CA VAL A 76 -12.02 -1.19 -3.60
C VAL A 76 -12.93 -0.71 -2.45
N ALA A 77 -14.24 -0.91 -2.54
CA ALA A 77 -15.16 -0.53 -1.48
C ALA A 77 -14.87 -1.27 -0.17
N MET A 78 -14.61 -2.58 -0.23
CA MET A 78 -14.25 -3.41 0.92
C MET A 78 -12.94 -2.94 1.56
N VAL A 79 -11.89 -2.72 0.77
CA VAL A 79 -10.58 -2.36 1.30
C VAL A 79 -10.59 -0.96 1.92
N VAL A 80 -11.32 0.00 1.31
CA VAL A 80 -11.49 1.34 1.88
C VAL A 80 -12.29 1.27 3.19
N GLY A 81 -13.41 0.54 3.20
CA GLY A 81 -14.22 0.35 4.40
C GLY A 81 -13.43 -0.27 5.55
N MET A 82 -12.69 -1.35 5.30
CA MET A 82 -11.86 -2.01 6.31
C MET A 82 -10.68 -1.15 6.75
N ALA A 83 -9.99 -0.46 5.82
CA ALA A 83 -8.86 0.40 6.16
C ALA A 83 -9.29 1.56 7.05
N LEU A 84 -10.43 2.20 6.74
CA LEU A 84 -10.98 3.27 7.58
C LEU A 84 -11.45 2.72 8.93
N ALA A 85 -12.21 1.63 8.95
CA ALA A 85 -12.72 1.04 10.19
C ALA A 85 -11.58 0.62 11.13
N LEU A 86 -10.60 -0.15 10.64
CA LEU A 86 -9.47 -0.60 11.43
C LEU A 86 -8.51 0.55 11.77
N GLY A 87 -8.24 1.46 10.83
CA GLY A 87 -7.38 2.60 11.06
C GLY A 87 -7.92 3.53 12.15
N TRP A 88 -9.20 3.86 12.11
CA TRP A 88 -9.84 4.68 13.14
C TRP A 88 -9.98 3.95 14.47
N LEU A 89 -10.27 2.64 14.45
CA LEU A 89 -10.28 1.83 15.67
C LEU A 89 -8.90 1.86 16.35
N VAL A 90 -7.82 1.61 15.59
CA VAL A 90 -6.46 1.63 16.14
C VAL A 90 -6.08 3.02 16.62
N LEU A 91 -6.41 4.09 15.90
CA LEU A 91 -6.14 5.47 16.36
C LEU A 91 -6.92 5.83 17.61
N GLY A 92 -8.20 5.45 17.70
CA GLY A 92 -9.06 5.73 18.85
C GLY A 92 -8.60 5.03 20.13
N PHE A 93 -8.04 3.82 20.00
CA PHE A 93 -7.53 3.03 21.12
C PHE A 93 -6.00 2.95 21.14
N ALA A 94 -5.30 3.87 20.46
CA ALA A 94 -3.85 3.78 20.26
C ALA A 94 -3.07 3.65 21.58
N PRO A 95 -3.32 4.45 22.64
CA PRO A 95 -2.61 4.29 23.91
C PRO A 95 -2.78 2.89 24.52
N SER A 96 -4.01 2.37 24.52
CA SER A 96 -4.33 1.06 25.09
C SER A 96 -3.78 -0.10 24.28
N ILE A 97 -3.78 0.00 22.95
CA ILE A 97 -3.19 -1.02 22.07
C ILE A 97 -1.68 -1.04 22.23
N VAL A 98 -1.05 0.14 22.28
CA VAL A 98 0.41 0.27 22.37
C VAL A 98 0.93 -0.21 23.73
N SER A 99 0.20 0.03 24.83
CA SER A 99 0.56 -0.51 26.14
C SER A 99 0.58 -2.04 26.22
N LEU A 100 -0.11 -2.75 25.31
CA LEU A 100 -0.01 -4.21 25.23
C LEU A 100 1.37 -4.69 24.77
N PHE A 101 2.15 -3.82 24.12
CA PHE A 101 3.46 -4.16 23.57
C PHE A 101 4.62 -3.50 24.32
N ASN A 102 4.40 -2.34 24.92
CA ASN A 102 5.43 -1.60 25.63
C ASN A 102 4.83 -0.55 26.58
N ASP A 103 5.32 -0.51 27.82
CA ASP A 103 4.86 0.45 28.84
C ASP A 103 5.70 1.74 28.90
N ASP A 104 6.78 1.84 28.12
CA ASP A 104 7.62 3.05 28.11
C ASP A 104 6.88 4.21 27.40
N PRO A 105 6.69 5.37 28.08
CA PRO A 105 5.99 6.50 27.51
C PRO A 105 6.65 7.08 26.25
N TYR A 106 7.99 7.04 26.15
CA TYR A 106 8.71 7.54 24.98
C TYR A 106 8.56 6.61 23.78
N VAL A 107 8.62 5.29 24.00
CA VAL A 107 8.35 4.28 22.96
C VAL A 107 6.91 4.44 22.45
N SER A 108 5.97 4.61 23.39
CA SER A 108 4.56 4.82 23.08
C SER A 108 4.33 6.10 22.26
N ALA A 109 5.00 7.19 22.61
CA ALA A 109 4.92 8.44 21.86
C ALA A 109 5.37 8.29 20.41
N TYR A 110 6.51 7.63 20.15
CA TYR A 110 6.99 7.37 18.78
C TYR A 110 6.03 6.46 18.00
N THR A 111 5.50 5.44 18.67
CA THR A 111 4.54 4.50 18.07
C THR A 111 3.28 5.20 17.60
N ILE A 112 2.64 5.96 18.52
CA ILE A 112 1.40 6.71 18.24
C ILE A 112 1.66 7.78 17.18
N ARG A 113 2.84 8.43 17.21
CA ARG A 113 3.25 9.42 16.21
C ARG A 113 3.28 8.80 14.81
N MET A 114 3.95 7.66 14.63
CA MET A 114 3.98 6.94 13.35
C MET A 114 2.57 6.55 12.88
N MET A 115 1.74 6.00 13.77
CA MET A 115 0.36 5.62 13.47
C MET A 115 -0.48 6.80 12.97
N ARG A 116 -0.32 7.98 13.56
CA ARG A 116 -1.02 9.20 13.13
C ARG A 116 -0.65 9.65 11.72
N PHE A 117 0.56 9.36 11.26
CA PHE A 117 0.97 9.64 9.87
C PHE A 117 0.44 8.59 8.88
N ILE A 118 0.39 7.33 9.30
CA ILE A 118 0.18 6.19 8.41
C ILE A 118 -1.30 5.83 8.28
N LEU A 119 -2.02 5.70 9.41
CA LEU A 119 -3.37 5.15 9.43
C LEU A 119 -4.42 5.98 8.67
N PRO A 120 -4.39 7.34 8.68
CA PRO A 120 -5.34 8.12 7.89
C PRO A 120 -5.23 7.91 6.38
N PHE A 121 -4.05 7.49 5.88
CA PHE A 121 -3.78 7.25 4.47
C PHE A 121 -3.75 5.77 4.10
N TYR A 122 -4.01 4.88 5.06
CA TYR A 122 -3.89 3.43 4.85
C TYR A 122 -4.86 2.88 3.80
N PHE A 123 -6.00 3.57 3.60
CA PHE A 123 -6.93 3.22 2.53
C PHE A 123 -6.27 3.31 1.15
N LEU A 124 -5.34 4.25 0.91
CA LEU A 124 -4.60 4.34 -0.35
C LEU A 124 -3.70 3.13 -0.54
N PHE A 125 -3.03 2.69 0.54
CA PHE A 125 -2.24 1.47 0.51
C PHE A 125 -3.11 0.26 0.10
N GLY A 126 -4.26 0.09 0.75
CA GLY A 126 -5.21 -0.98 0.42
C GLY A 126 -5.73 -0.91 -1.02
N VAL A 127 -6.10 0.28 -1.51
CA VAL A 127 -6.54 0.47 -2.90
C VAL A 127 -5.42 0.13 -3.89
N ASN A 128 -4.18 0.52 -3.61
CA ASN A 128 -3.03 0.15 -4.43
C ASN A 128 -2.85 -1.37 -4.51
N ASP A 129 -3.01 -2.10 -3.40
CA ASP A 129 -2.88 -3.57 -3.41
C ASP A 129 -4.05 -4.24 -4.14
N VAL A 130 -5.28 -3.72 -4.02
CA VAL A 130 -6.44 -4.19 -4.79
C VAL A 130 -6.25 -3.97 -6.29
N ILE A 131 -5.80 -2.78 -6.71
CA ILE A 131 -5.51 -2.51 -8.13
C ILE A 131 -4.37 -3.42 -8.61
N GLY A 132 -3.33 -3.60 -7.80
CA GLY A 132 -2.23 -4.52 -8.09
C GLY A 132 -2.71 -5.95 -8.27
N GLY A 133 -3.57 -6.44 -7.37
CA GLY A 133 -4.20 -7.75 -7.43
C GLY A 133 -5.03 -7.92 -8.70
N PHE A 134 -5.88 -6.94 -9.02
CA PHE A 134 -6.64 -6.92 -10.27
C PHE A 134 -5.73 -7.03 -11.49
N LEU A 135 -4.69 -6.19 -11.60
CA LEU A 135 -3.76 -6.22 -12.73
C LEU A 135 -3.02 -7.56 -12.84
N ARG A 136 -2.57 -8.14 -11.72
CA ARG A 136 -1.97 -9.48 -11.69
C ARG A 136 -2.95 -10.55 -12.15
N GLY A 137 -4.21 -10.50 -11.72
CA GLY A 137 -5.27 -11.42 -12.16
C GLY A 137 -5.57 -11.33 -13.67
N ARG A 138 -5.29 -10.19 -14.31
CA ARG A 138 -5.38 -10.01 -15.77
C ARG A 138 -4.12 -10.42 -16.53
N GLY A 139 -3.12 -11.00 -15.86
CA GLY A 139 -1.82 -11.33 -16.45
C GLY A 139 -0.87 -10.14 -16.63
N LYS A 140 -1.21 -8.95 -16.13
CA LYS A 140 -0.39 -7.73 -16.24
C LYS A 140 0.45 -7.47 -14.99
N SER A 141 1.13 -8.50 -14.48
CA SER A 141 1.87 -8.44 -13.22
C SER A 141 3.07 -7.49 -13.22
N LEU A 142 3.65 -7.18 -14.38
CA LEU A 142 4.80 -6.28 -14.50
C LEU A 142 4.46 -4.82 -14.16
N VAL A 143 3.25 -4.37 -14.47
CA VAL A 143 2.83 -2.98 -14.22
C VAL A 143 2.84 -2.64 -12.72
N PRO A 144 2.08 -3.33 -11.85
CA PRO A 144 2.09 -3.02 -10.42
C PRO A 144 3.46 -3.30 -9.78
N MET A 145 4.24 -4.25 -10.31
CA MET A 145 5.60 -4.51 -9.85
C MET A 145 6.51 -3.29 -10.07
N ILE A 146 6.56 -2.77 -11.29
CA ILE A 146 7.41 -1.62 -11.63
C ILE A 146 6.97 -0.38 -10.86
N VAL A 147 5.66 -0.12 -10.78
CA VAL A 147 5.15 1.05 -10.06
C VAL A 147 5.48 0.97 -8.56
N SER A 148 5.27 -0.20 -7.93
CA SER A 148 5.66 -0.42 -6.53
C SER A 148 7.16 -0.21 -6.34
N LEU A 149 7.99 -0.74 -7.24
CA LEU A 149 9.43 -0.59 -7.15
C LEU A 149 9.88 0.87 -7.30
N VAL A 150 9.28 1.64 -8.20
CA VAL A 150 9.64 3.05 -8.40
C VAL A 150 9.20 3.90 -7.21
N PHE A 151 7.98 3.74 -6.71
CA PHE A 151 7.41 4.68 -5.74
C PHE A 151 7.48 4.20 -4.28
N MET A 152 7.25 2.92 -4.01
CA MET A 152 7.33 2.38 -2.65
C MET A 152 8.75 2.04 -2.21
N THR A 153 9.68 1.93 -3.15
CA THR A 153 11.10 1.66 -2.88
C THR A 153 11.97 2.82 -3.34
N GLY A 154 12.05 3.07 -4.65
CA GLY A 154 12.96 4.08 -5.22
C GLY A 154 12.71 5.50 -4.72
N PHE A 155 11.47 5.97 -4.76
CA PHE A 155 11.10 7.30 -4.26
C PHE A 155 11.34 7.42 -2.76
N ARG A 156 11.06 6.39 -1.95
CA ARG A 156 11.33 6.44 -0.51
C ARG A 156 12.82 6.56 -0.20
N LEU A 157 13.66 5.86 -0.96
CA LEU A 157 15.12 5.99 -0.87
C LEU A 157 15.58 7.40 -1.19
N LEU A 158 15.09 7.96 -2.31
CA LEU A 158 15.41 9.32 -2.72
C LEU A 158 14.92 10.35 -1.69
N TRP A 159 13.71 10.16 -1.15
CA TRP A 159 13.15 11.02 -0.11
C TRP A 159 14.01 11.03 1.14
N ILE A 160 14.42 9.85 1.63
CA ILE A 160 15.28 9.78 2.80
C ILE A 160 16.63 10.44 2.52
N TRP A 161 17.26 10.12 1.39
CA TRP A 161 18.59 10.65 1.09
C TRP A 161 18.61 12.18 0.88
N LEU A 162 17.55 12.76 0.31
CA LEU A 162 17.48 14.19 0.01
C LEU A 162 16.90 15.03 1.16
N VAL A 163 15.87 14.53 1.84
CA VAL A 163 15.06 15.36 2.75
C VAL A 163 15.51 15.23 4.20
N THR A 164 15.94 14.05 4.67
CA THR A 164 16.35 13.88 6.08
C THR A 164 17.64 14.61 6.46
N PRO A 165 18.63 14.84 5.56
CA PRO A 165 19.79 15.69 5.88
C PRO A 165 19.41 17.17 6.06
N VAL A 166 18.36 17.63 5.36
CA VAL A 166 17.89 19.02 5.41
C VAL A 166 16.96 19.23 6.61
N TRP A 167 16.04 18.29 6.85
CA TRP A 167 15.08 18.32 7.95
C TRP A 167 15.17 17.04 8.80
N SER A 168 15.91 17.15 9.90
CA SER A 168 16.22 16.04 10.81
C SER A 168 15.06 15.73 11.77
N SER A 169 13.87 15.45 11.23
CA SER A 169 12.70 15.04 12.02
C SER A 169 12.25 13.65 11.62
N ILE A 170 11.89 12.84 12.61
CA ILE A 170 11.34 11.50 12.36
C ILE A 170 10.01 11.56 11.59
N ASP A 171 9.29 12.68 11.69
CA ASP A 171 8.06 12.91 10.92
C ASP A 171 8.32 12.90 9.43
N VAL A 172 9.46 13.45 8.98
CA VAL A 172 9.84 13.46 7.58
C VAL A 172 10.05 12.03 7.07
N VAL A 173 10.59 11.16 7.92
CA VAL A 173 10.72 9.73 7.62
C VAL A 173 9.34 9.09 7.51
N PHE A 174 8.43 9.38 8.44
CA PHE A 174 7.07 8.84 8.42
C PHE A 174 6.24 9.36 7.25
N MET A 175 6.41 10.60 6.82
CA MET A 175 5.72 11.19 5.66
C MET A 175 6.07 10.50 4.33
N ALA A 176 7.23 9.84 4.24
CA ALA A 176 7.61 9.08 3.05
C ALA A 176 6.58 8.00 2.69
N TYR A 177 5.91 7.42 3.69
CA TYR A 177 4.89 6.39 3.51
C TYR A 177 3.65 6.91 2.78
N PRO A 178 2.86 7.85 3.34
CA PRO A 178 1.65 8.34 2.66
C PRO A 178 1.96 8.99 1.31
N ILE A 179 3.07 9.72 1.17
CA ILE A 179 3.44 10.33 -0.11
C ILE A 179 3.69 9.25 -1.17
N SER A 180 4.44 8.20 -0.84
CA SER A 180 4.66 7.08 -1.77
C SER A 180 3.36 6.38 -2.18
N TRP A 181 2.38 6.30 -1.28
CA TRP A 181 1.08 5.69 -1.56
C TRP A 181 0.22 6.54 -2.47
N VAL A 182 0.22 7.86 -2.27
CA VAL A 182 -0.44 8.82 -3.16
C VAL A 182 0.16 8.74 -4.56
N LEU A 183 1.49 8.76 -4.68
CA LEU A 183 2.18 8.67 -5.98
C LEU A 183 1.87 7.35 -6.69
N THR A 184 1.94 6.24 -5.96
CA THR A 184 1.57 4.91 -6.48
C THR A 184 0.13 4.88 -6.96
N PHE A 185 -0.79 5.44 -6.16
CA PHE A 185 -2.20 5.50 -6.49
C PHE A 185 -2.45 6.30 -7.75
N VAL A 186 -1.88 7.51 -7.87
CA VAL A 186 -2.03 8.36 -9.05
C VAL A 186 -1.59 7.61 -10.31
N VAL A 187 -0.43 6.96 -10.28
CA VAL A 187 0.10 6.24 -11.46
C VAL A 187 -0.76 5.03 -11.82
N LEU A 188 -1.13 4.20 -10.84
CA LEU A 188 -1.98 3.04 -11.08
C LEU A 188 -3.39 3.44 -11.53
N PHE A 189 -3.95 4.49 -10.95
CA PHE A 189 -5.27 5.01 -11.30
C PHE A 189 -5.28 5.58 -12.72
N VAL A 190 -4.28 6.40 -13.10
CA VAL A 190 -4.13 6.91 -14.48
C VAL A 190 -3.95 5.76 -15.46
N TYR A 191 -3.14 4.75 -15.12
CA TYR A 191 -2.97 3.56 -15.95
C TYR A 191 -4.29 2.80 -16.14
N LEU A 192 -5.08 2.63 -15.07
CA LEU A 192 -6.41 2.03 -15.14
C LEU A 192 -7.36 2.83 -16.04
N LEU A 193 -7.43 4.15 -15.88
CA LEU A 193 -8.29 5.01 -16.69
C LEU A 193 -7.91 4.94 -18.18
N LYS A 194 -6.62 5.04 -18.51
CA LYS A 194 -6.18 4.97 -19.92
C LYS A 194 -6.42 3.60 -20.54
N THR A 195 -6.26 2.53 -19.77
CA THR A 195 -6.39 1.17 -20.28
C THR A 195 -7.84 0.70 -20.35
N TYR A 196 -8.69 1.13 -19.41
CA TYR A 196 -10.04 0.58 -19.21
C TYR A 196 -11.16 1.62 -19.25
N GLY A 197 -10.87 2.91 -19.05
CA GLY A 197 -11.85 4.00 -19.12
C GLY A 197 -12.04 4.63 -20.51
N LEU A 198 -11.18 4.32 -21.49
CA LEU A 198 -11.24 4.91 -22.85
C LEU A 198 -11.26 3.88 -23.99
N ARG A 199 -11.00 2.59 -23.69
CA ARG A 199 -10.87 1.52 -24.70
C ARG A 199 -11.85 0.36 -24.54
N SER A 200 -12.53 0.24 -23.39
CA SER A 200 -13.52 -0.83 -23.17
C SER A 200 -14.65 -0.73 -24.19
N ASP A 201 -15.17 0.48 -24.41
CA ASP A 201 -16.24 0.75 -25.37
C ASP A 201 -15.85 0.36 -26.81
N ARG A 202 -14.56 0.47 -27.18
CA ARG A 202 -14.08 0.19 -28.54
C ARG A 202 -13.65 -1.26 -28.79
N GLN A 203 -13.43 -2.05 -27.74
CA GLN A 203 -13.05 -3.46 -27.86
C GLN A 203 -14.25 -4.40 -27.70
N GLU A 204 -15.25 -4.05 -26.87
CA GLU A 204 -16.53 -4.77 -26.83
C GLU A 204 -17.28 -4.67 -28.17
N GLU A 205 -17.28 -3.47 -28.79
CA GLU A 205 -17.86 -3.22 -30.11
C GLU A 205 -17.18 -4.06 -31.22
N LYS A 206 -15.86 -4.29 -31.13
CA LYS A 206 -15.13 -5.13 -32.11
C LYS A 206 -15.27 -6.64 -31.91
N THR A 207 -15.67 -7.09 -30.71
CA THR A 207 -15.90 -8.52 -30.44
C THR A 207 -17.35 -8.96 -30.70
N LEU A 208 -18.29 -8.02 -30.74
CA LEU A 208 -19.70 -8.27 -31.06
C LEU A 208 -20.02 -8.21 -32.56
N ASP A 209 -19.06 -7.79 -33.38
CA ASP A 209 -19.20 -7.67 -34.83
C ASP A 209 -18.23 -8.59 -35.60
N PRO A 210 -18.20 -9.93 -35.35
CA PRO A 210 -17.66 -10.86 -36.33
C PRO A 210 -18.74 -11.10 -37.39
N LEU A 211 -18.63 -10.37 -38.51
CA LEU A 211 -19.22 -10.76 -39.79
C LEU A 211 -18.85 -12.20 -40.17
#